data_AF-A0A7W1TA12-F1
#
_entry.id   AF-A0A7W1TA12-F1
#
_cell.length_a   1.000
_cell.length_b   1.000
_cell.length_c   1.000
_cell.angle_alpha   90.00
_cell.angle_beta   90.00
_cell.angle_gamma   90.00
#
_symmetry.space_group_name_H-M   'P 1'
#
loop_
_entity.id
_entity.type
_entity.pdbx_description
1 polymer ?
#
loop_
_entity_poly.entity_id
_entity_poly.type
_entity_poly.pdbx_seq_one_letter_code
_entity_poly.pdbx_strand_id
1 'polypeptide(L)' 'MKTSKTLSKDPICGMTVDAATAIHAERDGKTYYFCGETCRKKFIDPQSQNGSGKDAKGCCG' A
#
# COMPACT_ATOMS: atom_id res chain seq x y z
N MET A 1 -0.08 -25.85 10.08
CA MET A 1 0.82 -25.31 9.03
C MET A 1 0.97 -23.81 9.27
N LYS A 2 2.12 -23.35 9.77
CA LYS A 2 2.37 -21.92 9.99
C LYS A 2 3.10 -21.41 8.75
N THR A 3 2.32 -20.95 7.77
CA THR A 3 2.82 -20.31 6.55
C THR A 3 3.68 -19.13 6.96
N SER A 4 4.95 -19.15 6.54
CA SER A 4 5.96 -18.13 6.79
C SER A 4 5.50 -16.81 6.17
N LYS A 5 4.85 -15.99 6.98
CA LYS A 5 4.29 -14.68 6.65
C LYS A 5 5.41 -13.70 6.33
N THR A 6 5.83 -13.63 5.07
CA THR A 6 6.80 -12.63 4.60
C THR A 6 6.13 -11.26 4.57
N LEU A 7 6.28 -10.51 5.65
CA LEU A 7 5.68 -9.18 5.79
C LEU A 7 6.56 -8.15 5.08
N SER A 8 6.03 -7.54 4.02
CA SER A 8 6.63 -6.43 3.29
C SER A 8 5.96 -5.11 3.68
N LYS A 9 6.67 -3.99 3.56
CA LYS A 9 6.15 -2.68 3.93
C LYS A 9 5.81 -1.90 2.67
N ASP A 10 4.55 -1.50 2.54
CA ASP A 10 4.07 -0.75 1.38
C ASP A 10 4.67 0.67 1.38
N PRO A 11 5.41 1.09 0.34
CA PRO A 11 6.05 2.40 0.28
C PRO A 11 5.05 3.56 0.04
N ILE A 12 3.80 3.27 -0.31
CA ILE A 12 2.76 4.27 -0.58
C ILE A 12 2.04 4.68 0.70
N CYS A 13 1.65 3.72 1.52
CA CYS A 13 0.86 3.96 2.73
C CYS A 13 1.58 3.62 4.04
N GLY A 14 2.74 2.96 3.97
CA GLY A 14 3.50 2.52 5.15
C GLY A 14 2.89 1.31 5.87
N MET A 15 1.83 0.71 5.31
CA MET A 15 1.14 -0.44 5.89
C MET A 15 1.97 -1.72 5.69
N THR A 16 1.98 -2.58 6.70
CA THR A 16 2.61 -3.90 6.62
C THR A 16 1.67 -4.88 5.92
N VAL A 17 2.15 -5.53 4.87
CA VAL A 17 1.37 -6.40 3.98
C VAL A 17 2.05 -7.74 3.83
N ASP A 18 1.29 -8.79 3.59
CA ASP A 18 1.83 -10.12 3.40
C ASP A 18 2.27 -10.32 1.96
N ALA A 19 3.57 -10.42 1.67
CA ALA A 19 4.11 -10.59 0.32
C ALA A 19 3.58 -11.85 -0.39
N ALA A 20 3.09 -12.86 0.33
CA ALA A 20 2.53 -14.06 -0.27
C ALA A 20 1.12 -13.82 -0.88
N THR A 21 0.37 -12.85 -0.35
CA THR A 21 -0.98 -12.51 -0.84
C THR A 21 -1.09 -11.08 -1.38
N ALA A 22 -0.05 -10.27 -1.17
CA ALA A 22 0.00 -8.87 -1.59
C ALA A 22 0.24 -8.77 -3.09
N ILE A 23 -0.25 -7.66 -3.65
CA ILE A 23 -0.05 -7.35 -5.06
C ILE A 23 1.35 -6.79 -5.22
N HIS A 24 2.07 -7.24 -6.23
CA HIS A 24 3.35 -6.68 -6.60
C HIS A 24 3.31 -5.99 -7.96
N ALA A 25 4.25 -5.06 -8.18
CA ALA A 25 4.50 -4.48 -9.50
C ALA A 25 5.99 -4.32 -9.73
N GLU A 26 6.40 -4.54 -10.96
CA GLU A 26 7.76 -4.30 -11.40
C GLU A 26 7.87 -2.87 -11.94
N ARG A 27 8.85 -2.12 -11.46
CA ARG A 27 9.20 -0.80 -12.00
C ARG A 27 10.71 -0.65 -11.91
N ASP A 28 11.33 -0.20 -12.99
CA ASP A 28 12.78 0.02 -13.03
C ASP A 28 13.59 -1.27 -12.72
N GLY A 29 13.05 -2.43 -13.12
CA GLY A 29 13.65 -3.74 -12.81
C GLY A 29 13.58 -4.16 -11.33
N LYS A 30 12.77 -3.47 -10.52
CA LYS A 30 12.57 -3.76 -9.10
C LYS A 30 11.12 -4.15 -8.82
N THR A 31 10.94 -5.23 -8.06
CA THR A 31 9.63 -5.71 -7.63
C THR A 31 9.23 -5.07 -6.31
N TYR A 32 8.12 -4.34 -6.30
CA TYR A 32 7.55 -3.71 -5.11
C TYR A 32 6.24 -4.38 -4.71
N TYR A 33 5.95 -4.44 -3.41
CA TYR A 33 4.76 -5.07 -2.85
C TYR A 33 3.81 -4.02 -2.26
N PHE A 34 2.51 -4.21 -2.46
CA PHE A 34 1.45 -3.26 -2.15
C PHE A 34 0.29 -3.93 -1.41
N CYS A 35 -0.37 -3.20 -0.52
CA CYS A 35 -1.52 -3.71 0.23
C CYS A 35 -2.74 -3.99 -0.65
N GLY A 36 -2.78 -3.39 -1.83
CA GLY A 36 -3.87 -3.57 -2.79
C GLY A 36 -3.65 -2.77 -4.09
N GLU A 37 -4.61 -2.88 -4.99
CA GLU A 37 -4.53 -2.27 -6.33
C GLU A 37 -4.43 -0.75 -6.28
N THR A 38 -5.08 -0.12 -5.29
CA THR A 38 -5.04 1.33 -5.10
C THR A 38 -3.60 1.82 -4.83
N CYS A 39 -2.83 1.10 -4.01
CA CYS A 39 -1.42 1.43 -3.75
C CYS A 39 -0.55 1.16 -4.98
N ARG A 40 -0.76 0.03 -5.67
CA ARG A 40 -0.07 -0.24 -6.94
C ARG A 40 -0.33 0.86 -7.97
N LYS A 41 -1.59 1.29 -8.13
CA LYS A 41 -1.95 2.37 -9.06
C LYS A 41 -1.29 3.69 -8.65
N LYS A 42 -1.30 4.04 -7.36
CA LYS A 42 -0.55 5.20 -6.81
C LYS A 42 0.94 5.12 -7.08
N PHE A 43 1.51 3.93 -7.05
CA PHE A 43 2.91 3.74 -7.35
C PHE A 43 3.20 4.04 -8.82
N ILE A 44 2.36 3.58 -9.75
CA ILE A 44 2.53 3.86 -11.18
C ILE A 44 2.17 5.32 -11.52
N ASP A 45 1.04 5.80 -11.01
CA ASP A 45 0.50 7.15 -11.18
C ASP A 45 0.33 7.85 -9.81
N PRO A 46 1.36 8.57 -9.33
CA PRO A 46 1.29 9.28 -8.06
C PRO A 46 0.41 10.54 -8.12
N GLN A 47 0.06 11.00 -9.32
CA GLN A 47 -0.66 12.26 -9.53
C GLN A 47 -2.11 12.18 -9.07
N SER A 48 -2.74 11.01 -9.13
CA SER A 48 -4.18 10.85 -8.88
C SER A 48 -4.61 10.90 -7.40
N GLN A 49 -3.71 10.88 -6.41
CA GLN A 49 -4.12 10.54 -5.03
C GLN A 49 -3.33 11.27 -3.93
N ASN A 50 -3.05 12.57 -4.12
CA ASN A 50 -2.71 13.46 -3.00
C ASN A 50 -4.02 13.88 -2.31
N GLY A 51 -4.51 13.02 -1.43
CA GLY A 51 -5.74 13.23 -0.68
C GLY A 51 -5.58 12.70 0.73
N SER A 52 -4.89 13.49 1.56
CA SER A 52 -5.01 13.44 3.00
C SER A 52 -6.48 13.55 3.39
N GLY A 53 -7.00 12.54 4.08
CA GLY A 53 -8.38 12.48 4.55
C GLY A 53 -8.52 11.49 5.71
N LYS A 54 -7.57 11.53 6.64
CA LYS A 54 -7.83 11.16 8.04
C LYS A 54 -8.27 12.44 8.74
N ASP A 55 -9.34 13.08 8.26
CA ASP A 55 -10.00 14.10 9.06
C ASP A 55 -10.75 13.38 10.17
N ALA A 56 -10.24 13.62 11.37
CA ALA A 56 -10.88 13.27 12.61
C ALA A 56 -12.33 13.76 12.57
N LYS A 57 -13.30 12.85 12.74
CA LYS A 57 -14.63 13.25 13.23
C LYS A 57 -14.54 13.57 14.72
N GLY A 58 -13.79 14.63 15.03
CA GLY A 58 -14.15 15.57 16.09
C GLY A 58 -15.08 16.59 15.45
N CYS A 59 -16.38 16.41 15.67
CA CYS A 59 -17.45 17.33 15.29
C CYS A 59 -18.67 16.86 16.09
N CYS A 60 -19.38 17.63 16.91
CA CYS A 60 -19.34 19.00 17.42
C CYS A 60 -20.59 19.07 18.35
N GLY A 61 -20.52 19.72 19.52
CA GLY A 61 -21.71 20.11 20.30
C GLY A 61 -22.07 19.20 21.48
#